data_AF-A0A4Z1KZ40-F1
#
_entry.id   AF-A0A4Z1KZ40-F1
#
_cell.length_a   1.000
_cell.length_b   1.000
_cell.length_c   1.000
_cell.angle_alpha   90.00
_cell.angle_beta   90.00
_cell.angle_gamma   90.00
#
_symmetry.space_group_name_H-M   'P 1'
#
loop_
_entity.id
_entity.type
_entity.pdbx_description
1 polymer ?
#
loop_
_entity_poly.entity_id
_entity_poly.type
_entity_poly.pdbx_seq_one_letter_code
_entity_poly.pdbx_strand_id
1 'polypeptide(L)'
;MTSTANPSKTMVCNDILNIIFNYALNKFDDTEDRNNAGKPKFLSVIEKFVSSGIPVEMCLPAFPFKSSNKVHKVFGILPDKAEEIALDRLNTMCLRIGEVYQPGAKCTIISDGLIYYVYRIAIHGRTEKPYVQCLNKGFDYICFSRIQDFVNFPLPEKLDEITYVANATNFRLSMINRWGKQNINIEDEIANNPDTKMTYLGYRRFLESDLRYIFPLGNGRSNTNYKKM
;
A
#
# COMPACT_ATOMS: atom_id res chain seq x y z
N MET A 1 -15.05 -17.06 31.92
CA MET A 1 -15.30 -18.16 30.98
C MET A 1 -14.25 -18.07 29.89
N THR A 2 -13.17 -18.83 30.03
CA THR A 2 -12.07 -18.90 29.07
C THR A 2 -12.53 -19.70 27.86
N SER A 3 -12.62 -19.04 26.70
CA SER A 3 -12.92 -19.69 25.42
C SER A 3 -11.84 -20.73 25.14
N THR A 4 -12.19 -22.01 25.27
CA THR A 4 -11.35 -23.12 24.82
C THR A 4 -11.33 -23.09 23.30
N ALA A 5 -10.28 -22.48 22.73
CA ALA A 5 -10.07 -22.47 21.30
C ALA A 5 -10.08 -23.92 20.77
N ASN A 6 -10.94 -24.18 19.78
CA ASN A 6 -11.05 -25.49 19.15
C ASN A 6 -9.70 -25.79 18.45
N PRO A 7 -8.97 -26.86 18.80
CA PRO A 7 -7.60 -27.08 18.34
C PRO A 7 -7.45 -27.10 16.80
N SER A 8 -8.51 -27.49 16.08
CA SER A 8 -8.57 -27.40 14.61
C SER A 8 -8.52 -25.96 14.09
N LYS A 9 -9.21 -25.01 14.75
CA LYS A 9 -9.21 -23.59 14.34
C LYS A 9 -7.85 -22.93 14.59
N THR A 10 -7.21 -23.26 15.70
CA THR A 10 -5.87 -22.75 16.02
C THR A 10 -4.84 -23.23 15.00
N MET A 11 -4.93 -24.48 14.55
CA MET A 11 -4.07 -25.02 13.49
C MET A 11 -4.25 -24.24 12.18
N VAL A 12 -5.49 -24.07 11.73
CA VAL A 12 -5.81 -23.29 10.52
C VAL A 12 -5.29 -21.85 10.61
N CYS A 13 -5.45 -21.17 11.75
CA CYS A 13 -4.93 -19.80 11.91
C CYS A 13 -3.41 -19.73 11.77
N ASN A 14 -2.69 -20.72 12.30
CA ASN A 14 -1.24 -20.80 12.16
C ASN A 14 -0.82 -21.11 10.72
N ASP A 15 -1.53 -22.00 10.03
CA ASP A 15 -1.25 -22.34 8.63
C ASP A 15 -1.42 -21.12 7.72
N ILE A 16 -2.50 -20.36 7.90
CA ILE A 16 -2.73 -19.09 7.19
C ILE A 16 -1.58 -18.12 7.46
N LEU A 17 -1.19 -17.94 8.72
CA LEU A 17 -0.11 -17.02 9.08
C LEU A 17 1.24 -17.44 8.50
N ASN A 18 1.55 -18.74 8.52
CA ASN A 18 2.77 -19.29 7.92
C ASN A 18 2.80 -19.05 6.41
N ILE A 19 1.67 -19.21 5.72
CA ILE A 19 1.56 -18.85 4.30
C ILE A 19 1.91 -17.37 4.13
N ILE A 20 1.30 -16.45 4.89
CA ILE A 20 1.57 -15.01 4.78
C ILE A 20 3.06 -14.69 5.01
N PHE A 21 3.69 -15.30 6.03
CA PHE A 21 5.11 -15.06 6.31
C PHE A 21 6.06 -15.57 5.22
N ASN A 22 5.67 -16.58 4.43
CA ASN A 22 6.46 -16.98 3.25
C ASN A 22 6.51 -15.90 2.15
N TYR A 23 5.59 -14.93 2.19
CA TYR A 23 5.56 -13.80 1.27
C TYR A 23 6.08 -12.50 1.90
N ALA A 24 6.48 -12.52 3.19
CA ALA A 24 7.00 -11.36 3.89
C ALA A 24 8.39 -10.94 3.36
N LEU A 25 8.72 -9.66 3.54
CA LEU A 25 10.03 -9.10 3.19
C LEU A 25 11.04 -9.40 4.30
N ASN A 26 11.76 -10.50 4.16
CA ASN A 26 12.82 -10.89 5.09
C ASN A 26 14.15 -10.18 4.75
N LYS A 27 14.18 -8.86 4.95
CA LYS A 27 15.33 -8.02 4.57
C LYS A 27 16.38 -7.84 5.66
N PHE A 28 16.09 -8.28 6.87
CA PHE A 28 16.94 -8.03 8.04
C PHE A 28 17.26 -9.33 8.77
N ASP A 29 18.44 -9.39 9.39
CA ASP A 29 18.90 -10.56 10.11
C ASP A 29 18.02 -10.89 11.33
N ASP A 30 17.29 -9.89 11.86
CA ASP A 30 16.35 -10.02 12.98
C ASP A 30 14.90 -10.33 12.55
N THR A 31 14.65 -10.64 11.27
CA THR A 31 13.28 -10.80 10.77
C THR A 31 12.51 -11.93 11.48
N GLU A 32 13.19 -13.03 11.81
CA GLU A 32 12.53 -14.16 12.48
C GLU A 32 12.04 -13.77 13.88
N ASP A 33 12.86 -13.05 14.65
CA ASP A 33 12.51 -12.56 15.98
C ASP A 33 11.35 -11.55 15.93
N ARG A 34 11.37 -10.65 14.95
CA ARG A 34 10.28 -9.66 14.75
C ARG A 34 8.97 -10.34 14.34
N ASN A 35 9.04 -11.32 13.44
CA ASN A 35 7.88 -12.11 13.05
C ASN A 35 7.31 -12.87 14.26
N ASN A 36 8.18 -13.49 15.06
CA ASN A 36 7.78 -14.19 16.28
C ASN A 36 7.12 -13.27 17.30
N ALA A 37 7.66 -12.07 17.51
CA ALA A 37 7.05 -11.06 18.39
C ALA A 37 5.67 -10.58 17.88
N GLY A 38 5.49 -10.51 16.55
CA GLY A 38 4.23 -10.11 15.91
C GLY A 38 3.15 -11.20 15.86
N LYS A 39 3.53 -12.49 15.93
CA LYS A 39 2.63 -13.64 15.78
C LYS A 39 1.34 -13.53 16.61
N PRO A 40 1.36 -13.22 17.92
CA PRO A 40 0.14 -13.17 18.73
C PRO A 40 -0.88 -12.16 18.21
N LYS A 41 -0.40 -11.00 17.73
CA LYS A 41 -1.26 -9.94 17.18
C LYS A 41 -1.89 -10.39 15.87
N PHE A 42 -1.12 -10.97 14.95
CA PHE A 42 -1.65 -11.47 13.68
C PHE A 42 -2.66 -12.60 13.88
N LEU A 43 -2.35 -13.57 14.75
CA LEU A 43 -3.26 -14.66 15.07
C LEU A 43 -4.59 -14.13 15.63
N SER A 44 -4.54 -13.14 16.53
CA SER A 44 -5.77 -12.53 17.09
C SER A 44 -6.69 -11.89 16.04
N VAL A 45 -6.13 -11.44 14.91
CA VAL A 45 -6.89 -10.86 13.80
C VAL A 45 -7.44 -11.96 12.90
N ILE A 46 -6.61 -12.93 12.52
CA ILE A 46 -7.00 -14.07 11.67
C ILE A 46 -8.10 -14.89 12.35
N GLU A 47 -7.98 -15.12 13.66
CA GLU A 47 -8.95 -15.90 14.44
C GLU A 47 -10.36 -15.33 14.36
N LYS A 48 -10.53 -14.00 14.20
CA LYS A 48 -11.86 -13.38 14.02
C LYS A 48 -12.52 -13.85 12.73
N PHE A 49 -11.78 -13.86 11.62
CA PHE A 49 -12.29 -14.33 10.33
C PHE A 49 -12.57 -15.84 10.37
N VAL A 50 -11.62 -16.62 10.88
CA VAL A 50 -11.73 -18.08 10.98
C VAL A 50 -12.88 -18.50 11.89
N SER A 51 -13.08 -17.83 13.02
CA SER A 51 -14.17 -18.12 13.95
C SER A 51 -15.54 -17.79 13.39
N SER A 52 -15.63 -16.74 12.56
CA SER A 52 -16.85 -16.35 11.85
C SER A 52 -17.08 -17.12 10.55
N GLY A 53 -16.12 -17.93 10.09
CA GLY A 53 -16.26 -18.71 8.85
C GLY A 53 -16.29 -17.85 7.58
N ILE A 54 -15.73 -16.65 7.63
CA ILE A 54 -15.72 -15.69 6.53
C ILE A 54 -14.33 -15.63 5.86
N PRO A 55 -14.23 -15.23 4.58
CA PRO A 55 -12.94 -15.09 3.91
C PRO A 55 -11.99 -14.14 4.67
N VAL A 56 -10.70 -14.45 4.67
CA VAL A 56 -9.70 -13.55 5.26
C VAL A 56 -9.50 -12.35 4.35
N GLU A 57 -9.84 -11.16 4.83
CA GLU A 57 -9.69 -9.92 4.08
C GLU A 57 -8.39 -9.21 4.45
N MET A 58 -7.57 -8.95 3.44
CA MET A 58 -6.31 -8.21 3.56
C MET A 58 -6.40 -6.91 2.76
N CYS A 59 -5.79 -5.85 3.29
CA CYS A 59 -5.68 -4.57 2.61
C CYS A 59 -4.20 -4.19 2.45
N LEU A 60 -3.82 -3.78 1.24
CA LEU A 60 -2.45 -3.39 0.91
C LEU A 60 -2.44 -2.00 0.23
N PRO A 61 -1.99 -0.94 0.93
CA PRO A 61 -1.68 0.34 0.30
C PRO A 61 -0.48 0.19 -0.64
N ALA A 62 -0.70 0.20 -1.95
CA ALA A 62 0.34 -0.04 -2.95
C ALA A 62 -0.12 0.33 -4.38
N PHE A 63 0.80 0.19 -5.33
CA PHE A 63 0.58 0.42 -6.75
C PHE A 63 0.01 1.80 -7.11
N PRO A 64 0.59 2.91 -6.62
CA PRO A 64 0.07 4.24 -6.89
C PRO A 64 0.20 4.63 -8.38
N PHE A 65 1.40 4.48 -8.95
CA PHE A 65 1.75 4.76 -10.35
C PHE A 65 3.22 4.37 -10.62
N LYS A 66 3.63 4.39 -11.91
CA LYS A 66 5.04 4.26 -12.31
C LYS A 66 5.84 5.53 -12.04
N SER A 67 7.08 5.34 -11.58
CA SER A 67 8.12 6.37 -11.46
C SER A 67 8.10 7.37 -12.63
N SER A 68 8.36 8.63 -12.34
CA SER A 68 8.50 9.63 -13.41
C SER A 68 9.89 9.63 -14.06
N ASN A 69 10.85 8.87 -13.53
CA ASN A 69 12.18 8.66 -14.10
C ASN A 69 12.14 7.60 -15.21
N LYS A 70 11.93 8.06 -16.45
CA LYS A 70 11.91 7.21 -17.65
C LYS A 70 13.31 6.83 -18.16
N VAL A 71 14.38 7.37 -17.59
CA VAL A 71 15.75 7.15 -18.08
C VAL A 71 16.34 5.88 -17.47
N HIS A 72 16.10 5.66 -16.16
CA HIS A 72 16.76 4.58 -15.42
C HIS A 72 15.82 3.70 -14.59
N LYS A 73 14.53 4.03 -14.43
CA LYS A 73 13.64 3.30 -13.50
C LYS A 73 12.45 2.62 -14.16
N VAL A 74 11.85 3.21 -15.20
CA VAL A 74 10.67 2.64 -15.85
C VAL A 74 10.71 2.80 -17.36
N PHE A 75 10.09 1.86 -18.07
CA PHE A 75 9.95 1.92 -19.53
C PHE A 75 8.79 2.80 -19.99
N GLY A 76 7.82 3.08 -19.13
CA GLY A 76 6.60 3.80 -19.49
C GLY A 76 5.75 4.19 -18.29
N ILE A 77 4.52 4.63 -18.57
CA ILE A 77 3.54 5.03 -17.56
C ILE A 77 2.56 3.90 -17.20
N LEU A 78 2.46 2.88 -18.04
CA LEU A 78 1.59 1.74 -17.85
C LEU A 78 2.30 0.67 -17.01
N PRO A 79 1.54 -0.21 -16.35
CA PRO A 79 2.11 -1.40 -15.72
C PRO A 79 2.91 -2.22 -16.73
N ASP A 80 4.02 -2.78 -16.27
CA ASP A 80 4.81 -3.75 -17.02
C ASP A 80 4.83 -5.10 -16.30
N LYS A 81 5.67 -6.02 -16.78
CA LYS A 81 5.74 -7.38 -16.26
C LYS A 81 6.08 -7.44 -14.77
N ALA A 82 6.74 -6.42 -14.21
CA ALA A 82 7.04 -6.39 -12.79
C ALA A 82 5.76 -6.30 -11.95
N GLU A 83 4.81 -5.44 -12.35
CA GLU A 83 3.52 -5.37 -11.66
C GLU A 83 2.69 -6.64 -11.86
N GLU A 84 2.68 -7.22 -13.05
CA GLU A 84 1.96 -8.48 -13.33
C GLU A 84 2.46 -9.61 -12.42
N ILE A 85 3.78 -9.81 -12.31
CA ILE A 85 4.37 -10.83 -11.43
C ILE A 85 4.09 -10.53 -9.95
N ALA A 86 4.10 -9.26 -9.55
CA ALA A 86 3.80 -8.88 -8.17
C ALA A 86 2.34 -9.18 -7.80
N LEU A 87 1.39 -8.90 -8.70
CA LEU A 87 -0.02 -9.22 -8.50
C LEU A 87 -0.27 -10.73 -8.53
N ASP A 88 0.35 -11.45 -9.45
CA ASP A 88 0.28 -12.91 -9.52
C ASP A 88 0.78 -13.57 -8.22
N ARG A 89 1.88 -13.04 -7.67
CA ARG A 89 2.42 -13.50 -6.38
C ARG A 89 1.41 -13.29 -5.24
N LEU A 90 0.71 -12.14 -5.20
CA LEU A 90 -0.34 -11.88 -4.20
C LEU A 90 -1.58 -12.75 -4.40
N ASN A 91 -1.96 -12.98 -5.66
CA ASN A 91 -3.09 -13.84 -6.03
C ASN A 91 -2.82 -15.29 -5.63
N THR A 92 -1.60 -15.77 -5.91
CA THR A 92 -1.12 -17.10 -5.50
C THR A 92 -1.10 -17.26 -3.98
N MET A 93 -0.72 -16.22 -3.23
CA MET A 93 -0.81 -16.25 -1.77
C MET A 93 -2.26 -16.48 -1.30
N CYS A 94 -3.23 -15.78 -1.90
CA CYS A 94 -4.65 -15.95 -1.56
C CYS A 94 -5.18 -17.34 -1.94
N LEU A 95 -4.77 -17.87 -3.10
CA LEU A 95 -5.07 -19.24 -3.53
C LEU A 95 -4.59 -20.29 -2.51
N ARG A 96 -3.34 -20.19 -2.08
CA ARG A 96 -2.76 -21.10 -1.07
C ARG A 96 -3.48 -21.04 0.27
N ILE A 97 -3.98 -19.87 0.66
CA ILE A 97 -4.82 -19.75 1.86
C ILE A 97 -6.14 -20.51 1.65
N GLY A 98 -6.72 -20.45 0.45
CA GLY A 98 -7.92 -21.24 0.08
C GLY A 98 -7.74 -22.76 0.20
N GLU A 99 -6.53 -23.28 -0.03
CA GLU A 99 -6.22 -24.71 0.10
C GLU A 99 -6.31 -25.19 1.55
N VAL A 100 -5.95 -24.35 2.53
CA VAL A 100 -5.99 -24.67 3.97
C VAL A 100 -7.26 -24.18 4.66
N TYR A 101 -7.96 -23.21 4.08
CA TYR A 101 -9.15 -22.57 4.64
C TYR A 101 -10.20 -22.32 3.55
N GLN A 102 -11.28 -23.10 3.57
CA GLN A 102 -12.29 -23.15 2.51
C GLN A 102 -12.92 -21.79 2.12
N PRO A 103 -13.24 -20.87 3.06
CA PRO A 103 -13.72 -19.52 2.70
C PRO A 103 -12.69 -18.69 1.93
N GLY A 104 -11.41 -19.07 1.98
CA GLY A 104 -10.32 -18.46 1.24
C GLY A 104 -9.89 -17.11 1.80
N ALA A 105 -9.19 -16.35 0.95
CA ALA A 105 -8.71 -15.02 1.25
C ALA A 105 -8.84 -14.09 0.04
N LYS A 106 -8.92 -12.79 0.32
CA LYS A 106 -8.90 -11.73 -0.70
C LYS A 106 -7.92 -10.64 -0.30
N CYS A 107 -7.25 -10.06 -1.30
CA CYS A 107 -6.35 -8.93 -1.10
C CYS A 107 -6.88 -7.71 -1.85
N THR A 108 -7.25 -6.67 -1.10
CA THR A 108 -7.67 -5.38 -1.64
C THR A 108 -6.47 -4.44 -1.69
N ILE A 109 -6.05 -4.09 -2.90
CA ILE A 109 -5.02 -3.09 -3.15
C ILE A 109 -5.66 -1.71 -3.10
N ILE A 110 -5.15 -0.86 -2.22
CA ILE A 110 -5.59 0.52 -2.08
C ILE A 110 -4.55 1.41 -2.77
N SER A 111 -4.93 2.02 -3.90
CA SER A 111 -4.05 3.00 -4.57
C SER A 111 -3.88 4.22 -3.68
N ASP A 112 -2.67 4.42 -3.17
CA ASP A 112 -2.32 5.48 -2.23
C ASP A 112 -1.70 6.73 -2.91
N GLY A 113 -1.58 6.71 -4.23
CA GLY A 113 -0.89 7.73 -5.01
C GLY A 113 -1.48 9.12 -4.83
N LEU A 114 -2.80 9.20 -4.71
CA LEU A 114 -3.53 10.44 -4.48
C LEU A 114 -3.10 11.15 -3.18
N ILE A 115 -2.78 10.42 -2.11
CA ILE A 115 -2.44 11.03 -0.80
C ILE A 115 -1.11 11.80 -0.90
N TYR A 116 -0.14 11.22 -1.61
CA TYR A 116 1.23 11.69 -1.63
C TYR A 116 1.53 12.66 -2.79
N TYR A 117 0.84 12.52 -3.92
CA TYR A 117 1.25 13.13 -5.18
C TYR A 117 0.19 14.05 -5.81
N VAL A 118 -0.73 14.61 -5.03
CA VAL A 118 -1.72 15.62 -5.50
C VAL A 118 -1.07 16.67 -6.41
N TYR A 119 0.08 17.22 -5.99
CA TYR A 119 0.79 18.24 -6.76
C TYR A 119 1.36 17.72 -8.10
N ARG A 120 1.73 16.43 -8.21
CA ARG A 120 2.23 15.87 -9.47
C ARG A 120 1.11 15.50 -10.43
N ILE A 121 -0.03 15.03 -9.92
CA ILE A 121 -1.23 14.83 -10.72
C ILE A 121 -1.65 16.16 -11.35
N ALA A 122 -1.66 17.26 -10.58
CA ALA A 122 -1.97 18.60 -11.07
C ALA A 122 -0.97 19.13 -12.12
N ILE A 123 0.34 18.86 -11.95
CA ILE A 123 1.38 19.40 -12.86
C ILE A 123 1.58 18.54 -14.12
N HIS A 124 1.39 17.22 -14.04
CA HIS A 124 1.74 16.30 -15.12
C HIS A 124 0.53 15.63 -15.78
N GLY A 125 -0.69 15.90 -15.29
CA GLY A 125 -1.93 15.32 -15.82
C GLY A 125 -1.96 13.79 -15.79
N ARG A 126 -1.10 13.14 -14.98
CA ARG A 126 -1.04 11.68 -14.89
C ARG A 126 -2.00 11.21 -13.83
N THR A 127 -2.97 10.39 -14.20
CA THR A 127 -3.89 9.79 -13.24
C THR A 127 -3.60 8.32 -13.01
N GLU A 128 -3.94 7.88 -11.80
CA GLU A 128 -3.88 6.48 -11.38
C GLU A 128 -4.93 5.59 -12.08
N LYS A 129 -5.95 6.20 -12.71
CA LYS A 129 -7.12 5.47 -13.22
C LYS A 129 -6.78 4.52 -14.38
N PRO A 130 -6.07 4.93 -15.46
CA PRO A 130 -5.65 4.00 -16.51
C PRO A 130 -4.68 2.93 -15.98
N TYR A 131 -3.82 3.29 -15.03
CA TYR A 131 -2.85 2.40 -14.43
C TYR A 131 -3.53 1.26 -13.66
N VAL A 132 -4.43 1.60 -12.73
CA VAL A 132 -5.21 0.62 -11.95
C VAL A 132 -6.13 -0.23 -12.85
N GLN A 133 -6.73 0.36 -13.89
CA GLN A 133 -7.55 -0.40 -14.84
C GLN A 133 -6.76 -1.46 -15.61
N CYS A 134 -5.49 -1.19 -15.95
CA CYS A 134 -4.62 -2.18 -16.57
C CYS A 134 -4.24 -3.31 -15.60
N LEU A 135 -4.09 -3.01 -14.31
CA LEU A 135 -3.77 -3.99 -13.27
C LEU A 135 -4.95 -4.94 -12.95
N ASN A 136 -6.19 -4.48 -13.13
CA ASN A 136 -7.40 -5.21 -12.76
C ASN A 136 -7.80 -6.33 -13.76
N LYS A 137 -6.87 -6.86 -14.54
CA LYS A 137 -7.15 -7.91 -15.54
C LYS A 137 -6.46 -9.21 -15.15
N GLY A 138 -7.26 -10.26 -14.94
CA GLY A 138 -6.76 -11.65 -14.85
C GLY A 138 -6.43 -12.17 -13.45
N PHE A 139 -6.92 -11.54 -12.38
CA PHE A 139 -6.73 -12.02 -11.01
C PHE A 139 -8.08 -12.14 -10.27
N ASP A 140 -8.37 -13.33 -9.74
CA ASP A 140 -9.67 -13.64 -9.12
C ASP A 140 -9.78 -13.20 -7.65
N TYR A 141 -8.63 -13.11 -6.95
CA TYR A 141 -8.57 -12.84 -5.51
C TYR A 141 -8.03 -11.45 -5.17
N ILE A 142 -7.73 -10.64 -6.19
CA ILE A 142 -7.24 -9.27 -6.05
C ILE A 142 -8.38 -8.30 -6.33
N CYS A 143 -8.62 -7.38 -5.41
CA CYS A 143 -9.54 -6.27 -5.58
C CYS A 143 -8.78 -4.95 -5.57
N PHE A 144 -9.32 -3.93 -6.23
CA PHE A 144 -8.75 -2.59 -6.21
C PHE A 144 -9.74 -1.61 -5.57
N SER A 145 -9.24 -0.80 -4.65
CA SER A 145 -9.95 0.32 -4.05
C SER A 145 -9.13 1.60 -4.18
N ARG A 146 -9.82 2.73 -4.16
CA ARG A 146 -9.25 4.07 -4.29
C ARG A 146 -9.60 4.90 -3.08
N ILE A 147 -8.84 5.96 -2.85
CA ILE A 147 -9.07 6.88 -1.73
C ILE A 147 -10.49 7.47 -1.72
N GLN A 148 -11.09 7.66 -2.90
CA GLN A 148 -12.49 8.10 -3.01
C GLN A 148 -13.49 7.17 -2.31
N ASP A 149 -13.21 5.86 -2.23
CA ASP A 149 -14.13 4.88 -1.64
C ASP A 149 -14.15 4.98 -0.10
N PHE A 150 -13.18 5.70 0.49
CA PHE A 150 -13.07 5.93 1.93
C PHE A 150 -13.66 7.27 2.39
N VAL A 151 -13.96 8.18 1.45
CA VAL A 151 -14.42 9.53 1.76
C VAL A 151 -15.90 9.69 1.40
N ASN A 152 -16.71 10.06 2.39
CA ASN A 152 -18.10 10.44 2.16
C ASN A 152 -18.14 11.87 1.63
N PHE A 153 -17.91 12.02 0.33
CA PHE A 153 -17.97 13.31 -0.35
C PHE A 153 -19.06 13.30 -1.43
N PRO A 154 -19.89 14.34 -1.56
CA PRO A 154 -20.90 14.42 -2.62
C PRO A 154 -20.18 14.52 -3.96
N LEU A 155 -20.20 13.41 -4.68
CA LEU A 155 -19.52 13.23 -5.95
C LEU A 155 -20.57 13.02 -7.06
N PRO A 156 -20.34 13.56 -8.27
CA PRO A 156 -21.19 13.23 -9.42
C PRO A 156 -21.24 11.72 -9.64
N GLU A 157 -22.38 11.19 -10.09
CA GLU A 157 -22.58 9.76 -10.34
C GLU A 157 -21.57 9.18 -11.36
N LYS A 158 -21.11 10.01 -12.30
CA LYS A 158 -20.00 9.72 -13.20
C LYS A 158 -18.86 10.71 -12.95
N LEU A 159 -17.77 10.23 -12.35
CA LEU A 159 -16.52 10.98 -12.33
C LEU A 159 -15.72 10.72 -13.61
N ASP A 160 -15.64 11.76 -14.44
CA ASP A 160 -14.55 11.88 -15.39
C ASP A 160 -13.22 12.09 -14.66
N GLU A 161 -12.13 11.89 -15.40
CA GLU A 161 -10.77 11.98 -14.87
C GLU A 161 -10.47 13.39 -14.34
N ILE A 162 -10.99 14.42 -15.01
CA ILE A 162 -10.77 15.82 -14.65
C ILE A 162 -11.41 16.16 -13.31
N THR A 163 -12.65 15.73 -13.09
CA THR A 163 -13.40 15.92 -11.84
C THR A 163 -12.74 15.16 -10.70
N TYR A 164 -12.19 13.97 -10.96
CA TYR A 164 -11.44 13.20 -9.97
C TYR A 164 -10.19 13.94 -9.51
N VAL A 165 -9.41 14.47 -10.46
CA VAL A 165 -8.20 15.25 -10.16
C VAL A 165 -8.55 16.55 -9.45
N ALA A 166 -9.61 17.25 -9.88
CA ALA A 166 -10.06 18.49 -9.24
C ALA A 166 -10.43 18.30 -7.76
N ASN A 167 -10.99 17.14 -7.42
CA ASN A 167 -11.37 16.80 -6.04
C ASN A 167 -10.27 16.09 -5.25
N ALA A 168 -9.10 15.82 -5.84
CA ALA A 168 -8.00 15.12 -5.16
C ALA A 168 -7.60 15.79 -3.84
N THR A 169 -7.51 17.12 -3.84
CA THR A 169 -7.21 17.90 -2.62
C THR A 169 -8.30 17.73 -1.57
N ASN A 170 -9.57 17.72 -1.97
CA ASN A 170 -10.70 17.54 -1.05
C ASN A 170 -10.66 16.16 -0.40
N PHE A 171 -10.43 15.10 -1.18
CA PHE A 171 -10.28 13.74 -0.66
C PHE A 171 -9.15 13.63 0.35
N ARG A 172 -7.99 14.24 0.05
CA ARG A 172 -6.84 14.28 0.95
C ARG A 172 -7.17 15.01 2.26
N LEU A 173 -7.81 16.18 2.17
CA LEU A 173 -8.21 16.95 3.36
C LEU A 173 -9.22 16.19 4.21
N SER A 174 -10.22 15.55 3.61
CA SER A 174 -11.17 14.71 4.33
C SER A 174 -10.49 13.57 5.09
N MET A 175 -9.50 12.92 4.48
CA MET A 175 -8.70 11.88 5.14
C MET A 175 -7.88 12.42 6.31
N ILE A 176 -7.16 13.54 6.12
CA ILE A 176 -6.34 14.17 7.16
C ILE A 176 -7.22 14.65 8.32
N ASN A 177 -8.39 15.23 8.04
CA ASN A 177 -9.27 15.71 9.10
C ASN A 177 -9.88 14.56 9.91
N ARG A 178 -10.12 13.41 9.29
CA ARG A 178 -10.75 12.26 9.95
C ARG A 178 -9.77 11.35 10.69
N TRP A 179 -8.59 11.12 10.11
CA TRP A 179 -7.60 10.16 10.62
C TRP A 179 -6.21 10.75 10.87
N GLY A 180 -5.98 11.99 10.46
CA GLY A 180 -4.70 12.67 10.68
C GLY A 180 -4.49 13.01 12.15
N LYS A 181 -3.23 12.96 12.58
CA LYS A 181 -2.81 13.40 13.91
C LYS A 181 -2.31 14.83 13.80
N GLN A 182 -3.13 15.80 14.22
CA GLN A 182 -2.80 17.23 14.11
C GLN A 182 -1.58 17.63 14.97
N ASN A 183 -1.32 16.90 16.05
CA ASN A 183 -0.27 17.24 17.02
C ASN A 183 0.97 16.33 16.92
N ILE A 184 1.17 15.63 15.80
CA ILE A 184 2.36 14.80 15.63
C ILE A 184 3.58 15.67 15.32
N ASN A 185 4.60 15.62 16.18
CA ASN A 185 5.90 16.18 15.84
C ASN A 185 6.70 15.15 15.04
N ILE A 186 6.76 15.35 13.72
CA ILE A 186 7.45 14.43 12.80
C ILE A 186 8.95 14.39 13.09
N GLU A 187 9.56 15.51 13.48
CA GLU A 187 11.00 15.58 13.76
C GLU A 187 11.35 14.73 14.98
N ASP A 188 10.55 14.84 16.05
CA ASP A 188 10.71 14.02 17.25
C ASP A 188 10.48 12.53 16.96
N GLU A 189 9.48 12.18 16.14
CA GLU A 189 9.23 10.80 15.71
C GLU A 189 10.41 10.24 14.90
N ILE A 190 10.97 11.02 13.97
CA ILE A 190 12.16 10.59 13.20
C ILE A 190 13.39 10.44 14.11
N ALA A 191 13.52 11.28 15.13
CA ALA A 191 14.66 11.22 16.05
C ALA A 191 14.58 10.01 17.00
N ASN A 192 13.39 9.75 17.55
CA ASN A 192 13.20 8.85 18.69
C ASN A 192 12.60 7.48 18.31
N ASN A 193 11.99 7.34 17.14
CA ASN A 193 11.41 6.08 16.67
C ASN A 193 12.24 5.48 15.51
N PRO A 194 12.99 4.38 15.75
CA PRO A 194 13.81 3.75 14.74
C PRO A 194 13.04 3.31 13.49
N ASP A 195 11.79 2.84 13.64
CA ASP A 195 10.96 2.39 12.52
C ASP A 195 10.48 3.56 11.67
N THR A 196 10.09 4.67 12.30
CA THR A 196 9.74 5.91 11.60
C THR A 196 10.95 6.46 10.84
N LYS A 197 12.13 6.48 11.49
CA LYS A 197 13.38 6.92 10.87
C LYS A 197 13.75 6.08 9.66
N MET A 198 13.63 4.76 9.75
CA MET A 198 13.93 3.84 8.65
C MET A 198 12.98 4.08 7.47
N THR A 199 11.70 4.25 7.74
CA THR A 199 10.68 4.59 6.73
C THR A 199 11.01 5.91 6.05
N TYR A 200 11.31 6.96 6.83
CA TYR A 200 11.71 8.28 6.31
C TYR A 200 12.95 8.20 5.40
N LEU A 201 14.00 7.49 5.81
CA LEU A 201 15.22 7.32 5.02
C LEU A 201 14.95 6.58 3.70
N GLY A 202 14.06 5.58 3.72
CA GLY A 202 13.60 4.86 2.53
C GLY A 202 12.89 5.80 1.54
N TYR A 203 11.91 6.57 2.02
CA TYR A 203 11.20 7.56 1.21
C TYR A 203 12.14 8.61 0.64
N ARG A 204 13.06 9.15 1.44
CA ARG A 204 14.02 10.18 0.99
C ARG A 204 14.89 9.67 -0.15
N ARG A 205 15.44 8.45 -0.04
CA ARG A 205 16.23 7.81 -1.10
C ARG A 205 15.40 7.56 -2.36
N PHE A 206 14.16 7.12 -2.20
CA PHE A 206 13.24 6.90 -3.31
C PHE A 206 12.95 8.19 -4.06
N LEU A 207 12.54 9.26 -3.36
CA LEU A 207 12.19 10.56 -3.91
C LEU A 207 13.40 11.23 -4.60
N GLU A 208 14.58 11.16 -4.00
CA GLU A 208 15.82 11.70 -4.59
C GLU A 208 16.12 11.04 -5.95
N SER A 209 16.00 9.71 -6.02
CA SER A 209 16.18 8.95 -7.27
C SER A 209 15.06 9.22 -8.30
N ASP A 210 13.82 9.41 -7.84
CA ASP A 210 12.65 9.60 -8.70
C ASP A 210 12.64 10.98 -9.36
N LEU A 211 12.97 12.02 -8.58
CA LEU A 211 12.89 13.42 -9.01
C LEU A 211 14.13 13.90 -9.78
N ARG A 212 15.21 13.12 -9.78
CA ARG A 212 16.52 13.50 -10.35
C ARG A 212 16.47 14.05 -11.79
N TYR A 213 15.55 13.56 -12.62
CA TYR A 213 15.46 13.93 -14.05
C TYR A 213 14.20 14.76 -14.39
N ILE A 214 13.38 15.07 -13.39
CA ILE A 214 12.13 15.81 -13.55
C ILE A 214 12.35 17.30 -13.34
N PHE A 215 13.21 17.64 -12.39
CA PHE A 215 13.68 19.00 -12.16
C PHE A 215 15.11 19.09 -12.67
N PRO A 216 15.36 19.31 -13.97
CA PRO A 216 16.71 19.58 -14.43
C PRO A 216 17.24 20.81 -13.69
N LEU A 217 18.44 20.68 -13.13
CA LEU A 217 19.15 21.75 -12.45
C LEU A 217 19.38 22.89 -13.46
N GLY A 218 18.49 23.88 -13.48
CA GLY A 218 18.78 25.16 -14.14
C GLY A 218 19.89 25.90 -13.39
N ASN A 219 20.57 26.82 -14.07
CA ASN A 219 21.79 27.57 -13.66
C ASN A 219 21.76 28.34 -12.30
N GLY A 220 20.77 28.13 -11.43
CA GLY A 220 20.68 28.74 -10.10
C GLY A 220 20.20 27.83 -8.97
N ARG A 221 20.07 26.50 -9.16
CA ARG A 221 19.62 25.59 -8.09
C ARG A 221 20.65 24.50 -7.83
N SER A 222 21.22 24.50 -6.63
CA SER A 222 22.19 23.49 -6.21
C SER A 222 21.52 22.16 -5.85
N ASN A 223 22.31 21.09 -5.90
CA ASN A 223 21.99 19.72 -5.48
C ASN A 223 21.54 19.58 -4.01
N THR A 224 21.28 20.66 -3.28
CA THR A 224 20.88 20.61 -1.86
C THR A 224 19.41 20.97 -1.66
N ASN A 225 18.76 21.54 -2.69
CA ASN A 225 17.40 22.08 -2.55
C ASN A 225 16.29 21.02 -2.60
N TYR A 226 16.56 19.81 -3.13
CA TYR A 226 15.59 18.70 -3.08
C TYR A 226 15.49 18.06 -1.67
N LYS A 227 16.43 18.35 -0.77
CA LYS A 227 16.44 17.80 0.59
C LYS A 227 15.50 18.51 1.57
N LYS A 228 14.86 19.61 1.14
CA LYS A 228 14.01 20.49 1.98
C LYS A 228 12.53 20.52 1.56
N MET A 229 12.10 19.70 0.61
CA MET A 229 10.69 19.49 0.27
C MET A 229 10.16 18.25 0.95
#